data_AF-A0A7G8VD85-F1
#
_entry.id   AF-A0A7G8VD85-F1
#
_cell.length_a   1.000
_cell.length_b   1.000
_cell.length_c   1.000
_cell.angle_alpha   90.00
_cell.angle_beta   90.00
_cell.angle_gamma   90.00
#
_symmetry.space_group_name_H-M   'P 1'
#
loop_
_entity.id
_entity.type
_entity.pdbx_description
1 polymer ?
#
loop_
_entity_poly.entity_id
_entity_poly.type
_entity_poly.pdbx_seq_one_letter_code
_entity_poly.pdbx_strand_id
1 'polypeptide(L)'
;MTDFSLLGPRGTPMVELGGERAWRQYTKGEIVCSLQWLDLQAQDPAFPEDGPIPCMVLFHAFRRLNTAAHVIPQRYAYLYGAREGKPTFHFFRGVADACETLGFDRNDKAAQHRMMDLVVEAMPDLIRMPTDQPNALEVQRHRMGIEVTARAGGKTLHSEVI
;
A
#
# COMPACT_ATOMS: atom_id res chain seq x y z
N MET A 1 3.25 17.33 12.89
CA MET A 1 4.28 16.41 12.36
C MET A 1 4.29 16.60 10.86
N THR A 2 5.42 16.97 10.27
CA THR A 2 5.56 17.15 8.83
C THR A 2 5.72 15.79 8.17
N ASP A 3 4.75 15.40 7.35
CA ASP A 3 4.77 14.17 6.58
C ASP A 3 5.71 14.35 5.38
N PHE A 4 6.79 13.57 5.32
CA PHE A 4 7.72 13.59 4.19
C PHE A 4 7.22 12.58 3.15
N SER A 5 6.51 13.08 2.14
CA SER A 5 6.13 12.27 0.98
C SER A 5 7.37 12.00 0.13
N LEU A 6 7.90 10.78 0.20
CA LEU A 6 8.94 10.31 -0.71
C LEU A 6 8.29 10.16 -2.09
N LEU A 7 8.76 10.91 -3.08
CA LEU A 7 8.28 10.80 -4.46
C LEU A 7 9.03 9.66 -5.16
N GLY A 8 8.30 8.81 -5.88
CA GLY A 8 8.87 7.81 -6.76
C GLY A 8 9.53 8.44 -8.01
N PRO A 9 10.23 7.65 -8.85
CA PRO A 9 10.96 8.15 -10.02
C PRO A 9 10.10 8.86 -11.07
N ARG A 10 8.77 8.70 -11.02
CA ARG A 10 7.79 9.34 -11.90
C ARG A 10 7.12 10.57 -11.26
N GLY A 11 7.60 11.04 -10.11
CA GLY A 11 6.98 12.15 -9.38
C GLY A 11 5.65 11.78 -8.72
N THR A 12 5.19 10.53 -8.82
CA THR A 12 4.07 10.03 -8.04
C THR A 12 4.51 9.89 -6.57
N PRO A 13 3.69 10.33 -5.59
CA PRO A 13 3.90 9.98 -4.19
C PRO A 13 4.10 8.48 -4.10
N MET A 14 5.27 8.05 -3.62
CA MET A 14 5.51 6.66 -3.28
C MET A 14 4.48 6.39 -2.20
N VAL A 15 3.45 5.62 -2.56
CA VAL A 15 2.23 5.31 -1.81
C VAL A 15 2.37 5.71 -0.34
N GLU A 16 1.55 6.64 0.15
CA GLU A 16 1.43 6.88 1.59
C GLU A 16 0.94 5.57 2.23
N LEU A 17 1.91 4.73 2.60
CA LEU A 17 1.72 3.44 3.20
C LEU A 17 1.41 3.68 4.68
N GLY A 18 0.17 3.39 5.10
CA GLY A 18 -0.30 3.59 6.47
C GLY A 18 -0.80 5.00 6.77
N GLY A 19 -1.02 5.28 8.06
CA GLY A 19 -1.46 6.59 8.53
C GLY A 19 -2.97 6.83 8.33
N GLU A 20 -3.37 8.09 8.08
CA GLU A 20 -4.78 8.51 8.00
C GLU A 20 -5.57 7.88 6.84
N ARG A 21 -4.87 7.25 5.87
CA ARG A 21 -5.48 6.53 4.74
C ARG A 21 -5.77 5.07 5.05
N ALA A 22 -5.20 4.53 6.12
CA ALA A 22 -5.39 3.15 6.50
C ALA A 22 -6.76 2.99 7.17
N TRP A 23 -7.56 2.05 6.68
CA TRP A 23 -8.76 1.62 7.38
C TRP A 23 -8.40 0.99 8.73
N ARG A 24 -7.36 0.16 8.74
CA ARG A 24 -6.75 -0.43 9.94
C ARG A 24 -5.27 -0.67 9.72
N GLN A 25 -4.52 -0.73 10.81
CA GLN A 25 -3.09 -1.01 10.78
C GLN A 25 -2.71 -1.95 11.92
N TYR A 26 -1.81 -2.88 11.60
CA TYR A 26 -1.24 -3.84 12.54
C TYR A 26 0.27 -3.77 12.42
N THR A 27 0.98 -3.96 13.52
CA THR A 27 2.44 -3.95 13.54
C THR A 27 2.93 -5.12 14.37
N LYS A 28 3.85 -5.92 13.81
CA LYS A 28 4.55 -6.98 14.52
C LYS A 28 6.05 -6.87 14.27
N GLY A 29 6.78 -6.49 15.32
CA GLY A 29 8.21 -6.19 15.21
C GLY A 29 8.44 -5.05 14.20
N GLU A 30 9.30 -5.30 13.22
CA GLU A 30 9.58 -4.36 12.13
C GLU A 30 8.65 -4.49 10.91
N ILE A 31 7.59 -5.30 10.97
CA ILE A 31 6.64 -5.47 9.86
C ILE A 31 5.36 -4.72 10.17
N VAL A 32 4.92 -3.88 9.23
CA VAL A 32 3.65 -3.16 9.28
C VAL A 32 2.72 -3.72 8.22
N CYS A 33 1.48 -3.98 8.62
CA CYS A 33 0.38 -4.32 7.75
C CYS A 33 -0.63 -3.16 7.78
N SER A 34 -0.89 -2.55 6.63
CA SER A 34 -1.91 -1.52 6.46
C SER A 34 -3.01 -2.01 5.53
N LEU A 35 -4.25 -1.93 6.00
CA LEU A 35 -5.44 -2.21 5.22
C LEU A 35 -5.92 -0.90 4.58
N GLN A 36 -5.80 -0.77 3.26
CA GLN A 36 -6.08 0.48 2.55
C GLN A 36 -6.51 0.25 1.10
N TRP A 37 -7.10 1.26 0.46
CA TRP A 37 -7.48 1.20 -0.95
C TRP A 37 -6.34 1.64 -1.85
N LEU A 38 -6.02 0.82 -2.86
CA LEU A 38 -4.99 1.09 -3.84
C LEU A 38 -5.54 0.99 -5.25
N ASP A 39 -5.19 1.96 -6.08
CA ASP A 39 -5.40 1.91 -7.51
C ASP A 39 -4.26 1.11 -8.14
N LEU A 40 -4.48 -0.20 -8.31
CA LEU A 40 -3.47 -1.10 -8.86
C LEU A 40 -3.37 -1.00 -10.39
N GLN A 41 -4.45 -0.61 -11.07
CA GLN A 41 -4.43 -0.44 -12.52
C GLN A 41 -3.53 0.72 -12.96
N ALA A 42 -3.44 1.78 -12.15
CA ALA A 42 -2.48 2.85 -12.36
C ALA A 42 -1.00 2.39 -12.33
N GLN A 43 -0.70 1.26 -11.68
CA GLN A 43 0.65 0.67 -11.63
C GLN A 43 0.82 -0.46 -12.64
N ASP A 44 -0.18 -1.31 -12.78
CA ASP A 44 -0.24 -2.43 -13.72
C ASP A 44 -1.52 -2.33 -14.56
N PRO A 45 -1.44 -1.81 -15.80
CA PRO A 45 -2.60 -1.70 -16.67
C PRO A 45 -3.28 -3.03 -17.01
N ALA A 46 -2.62 -4.16 -16.78
CA ALA A 46 -3.21 -5.49 -16.96
C ALA A 46 -4.04 -5.95 -15.76
N PHE A 47 -4.01 -5.21 -14.63
CA PHE A 47 -4.88 -5.47 -13.50
C PHE A 47 -6.35 -5.22 -13.90
N PRO A 48 -7.28 -6.15 -13.63
CA PRO A 48 -8.58 -6.14 -14.32
C PRO A 48 -9.67 -5.34 -13.59
N GLU A 49 -9.35 -4.68 -12.47
CA GLU A 49 -10.25 -3.78 -11.76
C GLU A 49 -9.73 -2.34 -11.86
N ASP A 50 -10.62 -1.41 -12.20
CA ASP A 50 -10.33 0.01 -12.27
C ASP A 50 -10.59 0.66 -10.90
N GLY A 51 -9.81 1.70 -10.59
CA GLY A 51 -9.94 2.50 -9.38
C GLY A 51 -9.37 1.86 -8.11
N PRO A 52 -9.61 2.51 -6.95
CA PRO A 52 -9.08 2.06 -5.67
C PRO A 52 -9.77 0.78 -5.17
N ILE A 53 -8.99 -0.28 -4.96
CA ILE A 53 -9.49 -1.56 -4.44
C ILE A 53 -8.90 -1.87 -3.05
N PRO A 54 -9.65 -2.55 -2.18
CA PRO A 54 -9.19 -2.90 -0.83
C PRO A 54 -8.01 -3.88 -0.90
N CYS A 55 -6.92 -3.50 -0.22
CA CYS A 55 -5.66 -4.22 -0.22
C CYS A 55 -5.08 -4.32 1.19
N MET A 56 -4.45 -5.45 1.47
CA MET A 56 -3.50 -5.59 2.57
C MET A 56 -2.11 -5.24 2.06
N VAL A 57 -1.48 -4.25 2.67
CA VAL A 57 -0.18 -3.74 2.26
C VAL A 57 0.83 -3.94 3.37
N LEU A 58 1.83 -4.76 3.08
CA LEU A 58 2.90 -5.15 3.98
C LEU A 58 4.14 -4.33 3.66
N PHE A 59 4.73 -3.69 4.65
CA PHE A 59 5.97 -2.94 4.48
C PHE A 59 6.80 -2.92 5.75
N HIS A 60 8.09 -2.66 5.59
CA HIS A 60 9.02 -2.58 6.71
C HIS A 60 8.80 -1.25 7.48
N ALA A 61 8.66 -1.32 8.81
CA ALA A 61 8.41 -0.17 9.69
C ALA A 61 9.49 0.90 9.55
N PHE A 62 10.73 0.46 9.44
CA PHE A 62 11.86 1.33 9.13
C PHE A 62 12.00 1.38 7.60
N ARG A 63 11.50 2.46 6.97
CA ARG A 63 11.56 2.63 5.52
C ARG A 63 13.03 2.64 5.07
N ARG A 64 13.47 1.57 4.40
CA ARG A 64 14.79 1.49 3.77
C ARG A 64 14.62 1.87 2.29
N LEU A 65 15.59 2.60 1.75
CA LEU A 65 15.56 3.10 0.36
C LEU A 65 15.44 1.99 -0.70
N ASN A 66 15.77 0.73 -0.36
CA ASN A 66 15.78 -0.41 -1.28
C ASN A 66 14.72 -1.48 -0.98
N THR A 67 13.76 -1.23 -0.10
CA THR A 67 12.71 -2.22 0.25
C THR A 67 11.36 -1.76 -0.28
N ALA A 68 10.67 -2.65 -0.99
CA ALA A 68 9.34 -2.37 -1.52
C ALA A 68 8.26 -2.82 -0.51
N ALA A 69 7.02 -2.43 -0.79
CA ALA A 69 5.86 -2.99 -0.12
C ALA A 69 5.37 -4.22 -0.88
N HIS A 70 4.82 -5.19 -0.15
CA HIS A 70 4.12 -6.34 -0.73
C HIS A 70 2.61 -6.13 -0.57
N VAL A 71 1.85 -6.35 -1.64
CA VAL A 71 0.41 -6.07 -1.68
C VAL A 71 -0.38 -7.35 -1.90
N ILE A 72 -1.37 -7.59 -1.07
CA ILE A 72 -2.34 -8.68 -1.19
C ILE A 72 -3.73 -8.04 -1.42
N PRO A 73 -4.21 -8.02 -2.68
CA PRO A 73 -5.56 -7.57 -3.01
C PRO A 73 -6.63 -8.43 -2.34
N GLN A 74 -7.73 -7.82 -1.86
CA GLN A 74 -8.85 -8.53 -1.24
C GLN A 74 -9.40 -9.65 -2.14
N ARG A 75 -9.49 -9.40 -3.45
CA ARG A 75 -9.93 -10.39 -4.45
C ARG A 75 -9.12 -11.69 -4.43
N TYR A 76 -7.88 -11.69 -3.94
CA TYR A 76 -6.99 -12.84 -3.89
C TYR A 76 -6.89 -13.45 -2.49
N ALA A 77 -7.62 -12.91 -1.50
CA ALA A 77 -7.65 -13.42 -0.14
C ALA A 77 -8.09 -14.90 -0.09
N TYR A 78 -8.96 -15.33 -1.02
CA TYR A 78 -9.40 -16.74 -1.11
C TYR A 78 -8.25 -17.72 -1.35
N LEU A 79 -7.12 -17.26 -1.91
CA LEU A 79 -5.96 -18.13 -2.13
C LEU A 79 -5.24 -18.48 -0.83
N TYR A 80 -5.40 -17.69 0.23
CA TYR A 80 -4.60 -17.79 1.45
C TYR A 80 -5.20 -18.75 2.50
N GLY A 81 -6.46 -19.16 2.34
CA GLY A 81 -7.13 -20.10 3.23
C GLY A 81 -7.88 -21.21 2.48
N ALA A 82 -7.68 -22.45 2.89
CA ALA A 82 -8.48 -23.58 2.42
C ALA A 82 -9.88 -23.57 3.07
N ARG A 83 -10.81 -24.36 2.53
CA ARG A 83 -12.18 -24.48 3.05
C ARG A 83 -12.22 -24.91 4.52
N GLU A 84 -11.23 -25.69 4.96
CA GLU A 84 -11.08 -26.19 6.32
C GLU A 84 -10.47 -25.15 7.28
N GLY A 85 -10.18 -23.93 6.80
CA GLY A 85 -9.50 -22.89 7.57
C GLY A 85 -8.00 -23.10 7.72
N LYS A 86 -7.41 -24.04 6.96
CA LYS A 86 -5.96 -24.30 6.95
C LYS A 86 -5.24 -23.36 5.98
N PRO A 87 -4.00 -22.93 6.28
CA PRO A 87 -3.19 -22.17 5.32
C PRO A 87 -2.90 -23.02 4.08
N THR A 88 -2.96 -22.39 2.90
CA THR A 88 -2.66 -23.04 1.62
C THR A 88 -1.16 -22.96 1.29
N PHE A 89 -0.74 -23.64 0.22
CA PHE A 89 0.60 -23.43 -0.32
C PHE A 89 0.84 -21.98 -0.79
N HIS A 90 -0.19 -21.33 -1.33
CA HIS A 90 -0.12 -19.92 -1.74
C HIS A 90 0.12 -18.98 -0.56
N PHE A 91 -0.44 -19.29 0.61
CA PHE A 91 -0.17 -18.53 1.84
C PHE A 91 1.32 -18.55 2.18
N PHE A 92 1.93 -19.75 2.26
CA PHE A 92 3.35 -19.87 2.62
C PHE A 92 4.27 -19.22 1.59
N ARG A 93 3.96 -19.39 0.30
CA ARG A 93 4.72 -18.75 -0.77
C ARG A 93 4.59 -17.22 -0.72
N GLY A 94 3.38 -16.70 -0.58
CA GLY A 94 3.14 -15.26 -0.49
C GLY A 94 3.85 -14.62 0.70
N VAL A 95 3.90 -15.31 1.85
CA VAL A 95 4.67 -14.84 3.01
C VAL A 95 6.17 -14.83 2.73
N ALA A 96 6.71 -15.87 2.10
CA ALA A 96 8.13 -15.90 1.72
C ALA A 96 8.48 -14.76 0.74
N ASP A 97 7.64 -14.56 -0.29
CA ASP A 97 7.80 -13.49 -1.27
C ASP A 97 7.71 -12.10 -0.61
N ALA A 98 6.79 -11.93 0.35
CA ALA A 98 6.67 -10.70 1.13
C ALA A 98 7.92 -10.44 1.99
N CYS A 99 8.44 -11.45 2.69
CA CYS A 99 9.66 -11.32 3.48
C CYS A 99 10.85 -10.89 2.61
N GLU A 100 11.03 -11.50 1.43
CA GLU A 100 12.09 -11.13 0.50
C GLU A 100 11.91 -9.70 -0.03
N THR A 101 10.68 -9.30 -0.36
CA THR A 101 10.33 -7.94 -0.82
C THR A 101 10.67 -6.87 0.24
N LEU A 102 10.46 -7.19 1.51
CA LEU A 102 10.76 -6.31 2.65
C LEU A 102 12.23 -6.34 3.07
N GLY A 103 13.07 -7.15 2.41
CA GLY A 103 14.51 -7.22 2.66
C GLY A 103 14.92 -8.11 3.84
N PHE A 104 14.07 -9.04 4.27
CA PHE A 104 14.45 -10.08 5.23
C PHE A 104 15.22 -11.20 4.55
N ASP A 105 16.12 -11.85 5.30
CA ASP A 105 16.82 -13.04 4.81
C ASP A 105 15.84 -14.20 4.61
N ARG A 106 16.04 -14.99 3.55
CA ARG A 106 15.18 -16.14 3.23
C ARG A 106 15.20 -17.22 4.33
N ASN A 107 16.24 -17.25 5.16
CA ASN A 107 16.37 -18.17 6.29
C ASN A 107 15.90 -17.58 7.62
N ASP A 108 15.46 -16.32 7.66
CA ASP A 108 14.92 -15.71 8.88
C ASP A 108 13.52 -16.27 9.19
N LYS A 109 13.51 -17.37 9.95
CA LYS A 109 12.28 -18.02 10.40
C LYS A 109 11.47 -17.13 11.34
N ALA A 110 12.13 -16.30 12.14
CA ALA A 110 11.42 -15.43 13.07
C ALA A 110 10.63 -14.35 12.32
N ALA A 111 11.22 -13.75 11.27
CA ALA A 111 10.52 -12.80 10.39
C ALA A 111 9.37 -13.48 9.63
N GLN A 112 9.59 -14.69 9.11
CA GLN A 112 8.54 -15.47 8.43
C GLN A 112 7.36 -15.76 9.37
N HIS A 113 7.61 -16.18 10.61
CA HIS A 113 6.54 -16.40 11.59
C HIS A 113 5.79 -15.12 11.95
N ARG A 114 6.49 -14.01 12.19
CA ARG A 114 5.82 -12.71 12.43
C ARG A 114 4.95 -12.29 11.25
N MET A 115 5.44 -12.48 10.02
CA MET A 115 4.69 -12.18 8.81
C MET A 115 3.45 -13.08 8.67
N MET A 116 3.59 -14.39 8.91
CA MET A 116 2.47 -15.32 8.90
C MET A 116 1.38 -14.89 9.89
N ASP A 117 1.76 -14.62 11.14
CA ASP A 117 0.80 -14.25 12.17
C ASP A 117 0.10 -12.91 11.83
N LEU A 118 0.85 -11.95 11.29
CA LEU A 118 0.31 -10.65 10.90
C LEU A 118 -0.72 -10.78 9.77
N VAL A 119 -0.41 -11.57 8.74
CA VAL A 119 -1.33 -11.82 7.62
C VAL A 119 -2.57 -12.55 8.11
N VAL A 120 -2.43 -13.57 8.97
CA VAL A 120 -3.58 -14.32 9.53
C VAL A 120 -4.47 -13.42 10.38
N GLU A 121 -3.90 -12.55 11.21
CA GLU A 121 -4.67 -11.62 12.04
C GLU A 121 -5.40 -10.55 11.21
N ALA A 122 -4.77 -10.05 10.15
CA ALA A 122 -5.34 -9.00 9.31
C ALA A 122 -6.31 -9.54 8.23
N MET A 123 -6.27 -10.83 7.90
CA MET A 123 -7.08 -11.43 6.83
C MET A 123 -8.60 -11.29 7.02
N PRO A 124 -9.18 -11.56 8.21
CA PRO A 124 -10.63 -11.40 8.40
C PRO A 124 -11.08 -9.95 8.19
N ASP A 125 -10.22 -9.00 8.56
CA ASP A 125 -10.49 -7.59 8.39
C ASP A 125 -10.32 -7.16 6.93
N LEU A 126 -9.32 -7.67 6.20
CA LEU A 126 -9.23 -7.51 4.75
C LEU A 126 -10.52 -7.99 4.06
N ILE A 127 -11.05 -9.15 4.43
CA ILE A 127 -12.30 -9.70 3.85
C ILE A 127 -13.51 -8.80 4.17
N ARG A 128 -13.50 -8.12 5.33
CA ARG A 128 -14.57 -7.22 5.76
C ARG A 128 -14.41 -5.79 5.26
N MET A 129 -13.28 -5.44 4.64
CA MET A 129 -13.09 -4.12 4.07
C MET A 129 -14.19 -3.81 3.04
N PRO A 130 -14.79 -2.62 3.09
CA PRO A 130 -15.69 -2.16 2.05
C PRO A 130 -15.00 -2.19 0.68
N THR A 131 -15.74 -2.61 -0.34
CA THR A 131 -15.26 -2.57 -1.73
C THR A 131 -14.92 -1.14 -2.13
N ASP A 132 -15.82 -0.20 -1.85
CA ASP A 132 -15.63 1.21 -2.15
C ASP A 132 -14.86 1.92 -1.04
N GLN A 133 -13.95 2.83 -1.42
CA GLN A 133 -13.24 3.67 -0.47
C GLN A 133 -14.19 4.67 0.19
N PRO A 134 -14.30 4.71 1.53
CA PRO A 134 -15.10 5.72 2.21
C PRO A 134 -14.55 7.13 1.95
N ASN A 135 -15.43 8.09 1.67
CA ASN A 135 -15.07 9.51 1.41
C ASN A 135 -14.21 10.12 2.54
N ALA A 136 -14.39 9.67 3.79
CA ALA A 136 -13.59 10.14 4.92
C ALA A 136 -12.10 9.79 4.82
N LEU A 137 -11.75 8.78 4.02
CA LEU A 137 -10.39 8.32 3.75
C LEU A 137 -9.94 8.72 2.33
N GLU A 138 -10.78 9.42 1.58
CA GLU A 138 -10.47 9.99 0.28
C GLU A 138 -9.65 11.26 0.48
N VAL A 139 -8.35 11.09 0.75
CA VAL A 139 -7.42 12.22 0.69
C VAL A 139 -7.32 12.62 -0.78
N GLN A 140 -7.77 13.84 -1.11
CA GLN A 140 -7.56 14.42 -2.43
C GLN A 140 -6.10 14.24 -2.80
N ARG A 141 -5.81 13.46 -3.86
CA ARG A 141 -4.47 13.43 -4.46
C ARG A 141 -4.06 14.90 -4.58
N HIS A 142 -3.01 15.33 -3.87
CA HIS A 142 -2.46 16.66 -4.09
C HIS A 142 -2.21 16.73 -5.59
N ARG A 143 -3.01 17.52 -6.30
CA ARG A 143 -2.77 17.78 -7.71
C ARG A 143 -1.43 18.48 -7.71
N MET A 144 -0.38 17.78 -8.13
CA MET A 144 0.90 18.41 -8.42
C MET A 144 0.66 19.28 -9.64
N GLY A 145 0.13 20.47 -9.37
CA GLY A 145 -0.05 21.47 -10.38
C GLY A 145 1.27 22.19 -10.59
N ILE A 146 1.70 22.34 -11.84
CA ILE A 146 2.74 23.33 -12.13
C ILE A 146 2.04 24.69 -12.03
N GLU A 147 2.34 25.48 -11.01
CA GLU A 147 1.93 26.89 -10.97
C GLU A 147 2.71 27.66 -12.05
N VAL A 148 2.12 27.77 -13.24
CA VAL A 148 2.68 28.61 -14.30
C VAL A 148 2.28 30.05 -14.02
N THR A 149 3.19 30.81 -13.44
CA THR A 149 3.01 32.26 -13.25
C THR A 149 3.64 33.02 -14.41
N ALA A 150 2.84 33.50 -15.36
CA ALA A 150 3.34 34.39 -16.41
C ALA A 150 3.40 35.83 -15.89
N ARG A 151 4.62 36.40 -15.77
CA ARG A 151 4.85 37.80 -15.39
C ARG A 151 5.47 38.56 -16.55
N ALA A 152 4.85 39.67 -16.95
CA ALA A 152 5.45 40.66 -17.84
C ALA A 152 5.38 42.04 -17.18
N GLY A 153 6.50 42.76 -17.14
CA GLY A 153 6.57 44.10 -16.55
C GLY A 153 6.28 44.15 -15.03
N GLY A 154 6.57 43.08 -14.29
CA GLY A 154 6.39 43.03 -12.84
C GLY A 154 4.95 42.79 -12.36
N LYS A 155 3.99 42.58 -13.28
CA LYS A 155 2.61 42.20 -12.94
C LYS A 155 2.33 40.76 -13.38
N THR A 156 1.69 39.99 -12.50
CA THR A 156 1.20 38.64 -12.80
C THR A 156 -0.01 38.75 -13.72
N LEU A 157 0.11 38.22 -14.95
CA LEU A 157 -0.94 38.29 -15.98
C LEU A 157 -1.87 37.08 -15.93
N HIS A 158 -1.36 35.93 -15.51
CA HIS A 158 -2.12 34.69 -15.46
C HIS A 158 -1.48 33.70 -14.46
N SER A 159 -2.32 33.01 -13.69
CA SER A 159 -1.94 31.92 -12.80
C SER A 159 -2.95 30.81 -13.00
N GLU A 160 -2.48 29.64 -13.43
CA GLU A 160 -3.28 28.43 -13.54
C GLU A 160 -2.52 27.27 -12.92
N VAL A 161 -3.25 26.38 -12.26
CA VAL A 161 -2.77 25.16 -11.63
C VAL A 161 -3.17 24.01 -12.55
N ILE A 162 -2.23 23.51 -13.36
CA ILE A 162 -2.42 22.36 -14.27
C ILE A 162 -1.95 21.09 -13.59
#